data_AF-A0A2I0QM41-F1
#
_entry.id   AF-A0A2I0QM41-F1
#
_cell.length_a   1.000
_cell.length_b   1.000
_cell.length_c   1.000
_cell.angle_alpha   90.00
_cell.angle_beta   90.00
_cell.angle_gamma   90.00
#
_symmetry.space_group_name_H-M   'P 1'
#
loop_
_entity.id
_entity.type
_entity.pdbx_description
1 polymer ?
#
loop_
_entity_poly.entity_id
_entity_poly.type
_entity_poly.pdbx_seq_one_letter_code
_entity_poly.pdbx_strand_id
1 'polypeptide(L)'
;MKTENVLCPKCGKGNVIKKGRRKTKFGFRQFYYCKDCESGFTDSKFPNKTYGPGVIVNAINFYNLGNTLEESAKHINRRFKVKVSKSSVHSWLNEFMDICTYHIIRDEVLTTYSKDVLVSKTYEHNGLNYNFKYHRGKTDILCKYPSLAEYVKGLERGCPEFFENDNRCSQLKITISFKKSDRYNLACMLAGFALKSARNNKERHSVVETFMLINDSSTIACEVPVWFWEKNLDVGICGHIDILQIRNGKIYILDFKPDAIRENENKV
;
A
#
# COMPACT_ATOMS: atom_id res chain seq x y z
N MET A 1 -21.24 -17.25 -10.84
CA MET A 1 -20.72 -16.53 -9.66
C MET A 1 -19.85 -17.49 -8.86
N LYS A 2 -18.53 -17.29 -8.79
CA LYS A 2 -17.67 -18.13 -7.95
C LYS A 2 -18.00 -17.82 -6.49
N THR A 3 -18.51 -18.80 -5.74
CA THR A 3 -18.69 -18.71 -4.30
C THR A 3 -17.32 -18.53 -3.65
N GLU A 4 -17.06 -17.38 -3.03
CA GLU A 4 -15.91 -17.23 -2.14
C GLU A 4 -15.99 -18.33 -1.07
N ASN A 5 -14.94 -19.15 -0.96
CA ASN A 5 -14.82 -20.14 0.11
C ASN A 5 -14.59 -19.41 1.44
N VAL A 6 -15.68 -19.11 2.14
CA VAL A 6 -15.64 -18.46 3.45
C VAL A 6 -15.16 -19.47 4.49
N LEU A 7 -13.98 -19.24 5.06
CA LEU A 7 -13.45 -20.04 6.17
C LEU A 7 -13.92 -19.48 7.51
N CYS A 8 -14.14 -20.35 8.49
CA CYS A 8 -14.46 -19.94 9.84
C CYS A 8 -13.24 -19.27 10.51
N PRO A 9 -13.37 -18.04 11.06
CA PRO A 9 -12.26 -17.36 11.72
C PRO A 9 -11.83 -18.02 13.05
N LYS A 10 -12.68 -18.88 13.64
CA LYS A 10 -12.41 -19.55 14.91
C LYS A 10 -11.66 -20.89 14.73
N CYS A 11 -12.04 -21.70 13.75
CA CYS A 11 -11.47 -23.04 13.55
C CYS A 11 -10.79 -23.25 12.19
N GLY A 12 -10.83 -22.27 11.28
CA GLY A 12 -10.22 -22.34 9.95
C GLY A 12 -10.92 -23.26 8.94
N LYS A 13 -11.99 -23.95 9.33
CA LYS A 13 -12.71 -24.90 8.46
C LYS A 13 -13.69 -24.22 7.51
N GLY A 14 -13.97 -24.87 6.39
CA GLY A 14 -14.81 -24.36 5.30
C GLY A 14 -16.29 -24.76 5.36
N ASN A 15 -16.72 -25.55 6.35
CA ASN A 15 -18.13 -25.94 6.50
C ASN A 15 -18.96 -24.80 7.09
N VAL A 16 -19.13 -23.74 6.30
CA VAL A 16 -19.75 -22.47 6.70
C VAL A 16 -21.01 -22.23 5.87
N ILE A 17 -22.12 -21.95 6.55
CA ILE A 17 -23.40 -21.61 5.92
C ILE A 17 -23.80 -20.15 6.16
N LYS A 18 -24.55 -19.57 5.22
CA LYS A 18 -25.21 -18.26 5.39
C LYS A 18 -26.44 -18.43 6.28
N LYS A 19 -26.43 -17.85 7.49
CA LYS A 19 -27.50 -17.97 8.51
C LYS A 19 -28.19 -16.63 8.76
N GLY A 20 -28.57 -15.93 7.69
CA GLY A 20 -29.29 -14.65 7.76
C GLY A 20 -28.38 -13.41 7.79
N ARG A 21 -28.90 -12.28 8.31
CA ARG A 21 -28.20 -10.98 8.31
C ARG A 21 -28.20 -10.37 9.70
N ARG A 22 -27.09 -9.76 10.10
CA ARG A 22 -26.95 -9.01 11.36
C ARG A 22 -27.06 -7.51 11.09
N LYS A 23 -27.98 -6.83 11.78
CA LYS A 23 -28.08 -5.36 11.73
C LYS A 23 -26.89 -4.74 12.47
N THR A 24 -26.26 -3.76 11.83
CA THR A 24 -25.17 -2.96 12.39
C THR A 24 -25.52 -1.48 12.28
N LYS A 25 -24.69 -0.61 12.90
CA LYS A 25 -24.84 0.86 12.77
C LYS A 25 -24.83 1.35 11.31
N PHE A 26 -24.15 0.64 10.41
CA PHE A 26 -23.98 1.01 9.00
C PHE A 26 -24.75 0.10 8.04
N GLY A 27 -25.78 -0.60 8.52
CA GLY A 27 -26.62 -1.47 7.70
C GLY A 27 -26.47 -2.95 8.04
N PHE A 28 -26.95 -3.81 7.16
CA PHE A 28 -26.95 -5.26 7.38
C PHE A 28 -25.66 -5.90 6.88
N ARG A 29 -25.10 -6.82 7.66
CA ARG A 29 -24.00 -7.69 7.23
C ARG A 29 -24.47 -9.12 7.15
N GLN A 30 -23.91 -9.87 6.19
CA GLN A 30 -24.16 -11.31 6.10
C GLN A 30 -23.63 -11.99 7.36
N PHE A 31 -24.50 -12.78 8.01
CA PHE A 31 -24.15 -13.62 9.14
C PHE A 31 -23.89 -15.05 8.65
N TYR A 32 -22.82 -15.64 9.15
CA TYR A 32 -22.35 -16.97 8.82
C TYR A 32 -22.32 -17.82 10.08
N TYR A 33 -22.54 -19.12 9.90
CA TYR A 33 -22.48 -20.10 10.97
C TYR A 33 -21.59 -21.25 10.53
N CYS A 34 -20.58 -21.56 11.32
CA CYS A 34 -19.72 -22.72 11.08
C CYS A 34 -20.37 -23.96 11.70
N LYS A 35 -20.55 -25.00 10.90
CA LYS A 35 -21.11 -26.29 11.37
C LYS A 35 -20.09 -27.15 12.12
N ASP A 36 -18.78 -26.88 11.97
CA ASP A 36 -17.74 -27.69 12.60
C ASP A 36 -17.42 -27.24 14.04
N CYS A 37 -17.50 -25.94 14.34
CA CYS A 37 -17.21 -25.41 15.68
C CYS A 37 -18.38 -24.60 16.28
N GLU A 38 -19.54 -24.67 15.62
CA GLU A 38 -20.81 -24.06 16.03
C GLU A 38 -20.76 -22.55 16.29
N SER A 39 -19.73 -21.87 15.80
CA SER A 39 -19.55 -20.43 15.99
C SER A 39 -20.23 -19.61 14.91
N GLY A 40 -20.84 -18.49 15.33
CA GLY A 40 -21.41 -17.49 14.45
C GLY A 40 -20.47 -16.31 14.22
N PHE A 41 -20.37 -15.83 12.98
CA PHE A 41 -19.54 -14.67 12.63
C PHE A 41 -20.15 -13.86 11.49
N THR A 42 -19.71 -12.61 11.33
CA THR A 42 -20.09 -11.78 10.18
C THR A 42 -18.92 -11.65 9.22
N ASP A 43 -19.21 -11.51 7.93
CA ASP A 43 -18.19 -11.09 6.96
C ASP A 43 -17.79 -9.64 7.23
N SER A 44 -16.70 -9.49 7.98
CA SER A 44 -16.08 -8.22 8.28
C SER A 44 -14.58 -8.34 8.12
N LYS A 45 -14.02 -7.52 7.23
CA LYS A 45 -12.58 -7.35 7.06
C LYS A 45 -11.88 -6.83 8.32
N PHE A 46 -12.62 -6.18 9.24
CA PHE A 46 -12.18 -5.80 10.59
C PHE A 46 -13.17 -6.29 11.65
N PRO A 47 -12.95 -7.48 12.23
CA PRO A 47 -13.80 -8.03 13.28
C PRO A 47 -13.92 -7.06 14.46
N ASN A 48 -15.09 -7.01 15.09
CA ASN A 48 -15.36 -6.21 16.28
C ASN A 48 -15.15 -4.69 16.11
N LYS A 49 -15.11 -4.18 14.88
CA LYS A 49 -15.06 -2.74 14.60
C LYS A 49 -16.41 -2.21 14.11
N THR A 50 -16.80 -1.09 14.72
CA THR A 50 -17.98 -0.31 14.30
C THR A 50 -17.79 0.23 12.89
N TYR A 51 -16.65 0.87 12.62
CA TYR A 51 -16.36 1.52 11.35
C TYR A 51 -15.70 0.54 10.36
N GLY A 52 -15.98 0.72 9.06
CA GLY A 52 -15.42 -0.11 8.01
C GLY A 52 -13.94 0.20 7.72
N PRO A 53 -13.24 -0.69 7.00
CA PRO A 53 -11.82 -0.53 6.71
C PRO A 53 -11.42 0.78 6.05
N GLY A 54 -12.22 1.25 5.09
CA GLY A 54 -11.95 2.53 4.42
C GLY A 54 -11.89 3.71 5.38
N VAL A 55 -12.75 3.72 6.41
CA VAL A 55 -12.78 4.80 7.42
C VAL A 55 -11.52 4.75 8.29
N ILE A 56 -11.16 3.57 8.78
CA ILE A 56 -10.01 3.37 9.67
C ILE A 56 -8.71 3.70 8.93
N VAL A 57 -8.50 3.10 7.75
CA VAL A 57 -7.29 3.31 6.94
C VAL A 57 -7.10 4.79 6.58
N ASN A 58 -8.16 5.46 6.13
CA ASN A 58 -8.05 6.87 5.77
C ASN A 58 -7.79 7.75 7.01
N ALA A 59 -8.30 7.38 8.20
CA ALA A 59 -8.06 8.15 9.42
C ALA A 59 -6.58 8.13 9.81
N ILE A 60 -5.96 6.94 9.73
CA ILE A 60 -4.53 6.76 9.95
C ILE A 60 -3.74 7.55 8.89
N ASN A 61 -4.12 7.46 7.61
CA ASN A 61 -3.46 8.21 6.54
C ASN A 61 -3.50 9.72 6.79
N PHE A 62 -4.65 10.30 7.13
CA PHE A 62 -4.75 11.74 7.40
C PHE A 62 -3.84 12.17 8.54
N TYR A 63 -3.79 11.40 9.63
CA TYR A 63 -2.92 11.69 10.76
C TYR A 63 -1.43 11.63 10.37
N ASN A 64 -1.03 10.61 9.64
CA ASN A 64 0.35 10.43 9.18
C ASN A 64 0.77 11.43 8.09
N LEU A 65 -0.17 12.03 7.36
CA LEU A 65 0.08 13.17 6.47
C LEU A 65 0.26 14.52 7.22
N GLY A 66 0.36 14.48 8.55
CA GLY A 66 0.64 15.66 9.37
C GLY A 66 -0.56 16.35 10.00
N ASN A 67 -1.77 15.77 9.90
CA ASN A 67 -2.95 16.31 10.57
C ASN A 67 -2.99 15.93 12.05
N THR A 68 -3.65 16.76 12.87
CA THR A 68 -3.99 16.41 14.26
C THR A 68 -5.06 15.32 14.31
N LEU A 69 -5.32 14.77 15.50
CA LEU A 69 -6.39 13.80 15.71
C LEU A 69 -7.77 14.40 15.38
N GLU A 70 -8.00 15.65 15.77
CA GLU A 70 -9.21 16.42 15.52
C GLU A 70 -9.41 16.69 14.02
N GLU A 71 -8.35 17.15 13.32
CA GLU A 71 -8.38 17.37 11.88
C GLU A 71 -8.64 16.07 11.11
N SER A 72 -7.96 14.99 11.49
CA SER A 72 -8.13 13.67 10.88
C SER A 72 -9.57 13.17 11.02
N ALA A 73 -10.15 13.30 12.22
CA ALA A 73 -11.56 12.98 12.46
C ALA A 73 -12.49 13.86 11.60
N LYS A 74 -12.22 15.16 11.49
CA LYS A 74 -13.01 16.10 10.67
C LYS A 74 -12.98 15.73 9.18
N HIS A 75 -11.81 15.42 8.63
CA HIS A 75 -11.67 14.98 7.24
C HIS A 75 -12.44 13.68 6.97
N ILE A 76 -12.37 12.73 7.89
CA ILE A 76 -13.09 11.45 7.78
C ILE A 76 -14.60 11.64 7.85
N ASN A 77 -15.08 12.46 8.78
CA ASN A 77 -16.50 12.75 8.93
C ASN A 77 -17.07 13.41 7.67
N ARG A 78 -16.33 14.34 7.07
CA ARG A 78 -16.71 14.99 5.80
C ARG A 78 -16.74 14.01 4.62
N ARG A 79 -15.71 13.18 4.48
CA ARG A 79 -15.52 12.25 3.34
C ARG A 79 -16.49 11.07 3.38
N PHE A 80 -16.64 10.43 4.53
CA PHE A 80 -17.43 9.19 4.68
C PHE A 80 -18.83 9.43 5.24
N LYS A 81 -19.20 10.68 5.57
CA LYS A 81 -20.49 11.04 6.18
C LYS A 81 -20.77 10.25 7.47
N VAL A 82 -19.74 10.17 8.31
CA VAL A 82 -19.77 9.47 9.61
C VAL A 82 -19.50 10.43 10.77
N LYS A 83 -19.62 9.93 12.01
CA LYS A 83 -19.30 10.66 13.24
C LYS A 83 -18.20 9.93 14.02
N VAL A 84 -16.96 10.07 13.58
CA VAL A 84 -15.74 9.61 14.24
C VAL A 84 -15.26 10.68 15.20
N SER A 85 -14.84 10.26 16.40
CA SER A 85 -14.26 11.13 17.43
C SER A 85 -12.74 11.13 17.35
N LYS A 86 -12.08 12.14 17.93
CA LYS A 86 -10.62 12.16 18.08
C LYS A 86 -10.08 10.93 18.83
N SER A 87 -10.81 10.49 19.86
CA SER A 87 -10.43 9.33 20.66
C SER A 87 -10.50 8.03 19.86
N SER A 88 -11.43 7.94 18.91
CA SER A 88 -11.49 6.80 17.97
C SER A 88 -10.28 6.76 17.05
N VAL A 89 -9.84 7.92 16.52
CA VAL A 89 -8.62 8.01 15.70
C VAL A 89 -7.40 7.60 16.52
N HIS A 90 -7.25 8.14 17.73
CA HIS A 90 -6.17 7.78 18.64
C HIS A 90 -6.13 6.28 18.96
N SER A 91 -7.30 5.68 19.27
CA SER A 91 -7.41 4.25 19.52
C SER A 91 -6.95 3.40 18.33
N TRP A 92 -7.28 3.78 17.09
CA TRP A 92 -6.83 3.05 15.90
C TRP A 92 -5.33 3.21 15.66
N LEU A 93 -4.76 4.39 15.92
CA LEU A 93 -3.32 4.61 15.81
C LEU A 93 -2.56 3.70 16.77
N ASN A 94 -3.00 3.63 18.04
CA ASN A 94 -2.37 2.76 19.03
C ASN A 94 -2.55 1.28 18.68
N GLU A 95 -3.74 0.88 18.23
CA GLU A 95 -4.03 -0.52 17.88
C GLU A 95 -3.18 -1.03 16.71
N PHE A 96 -2.88 -0.16 15.73
CA PHE A 96 -2.14 -0.54 14.53
C PHE A 96 -0.71 0.02 14.50
N MET A 97 -0.18 0.46 15.64
CA MET A 97 1.14 1.07 15.76
C MET A 97 2.26 0.14 15.27
N ASP A 98 2.16 -1.15 15.60
CA ASP A 98 3.15 -2.17 15.19
C ASP A 98 3.18 -2.42 13.67
N ILE A 99 2.09 -2.10 12.97
CA ILE A 99 2.00 -2.22 11.51
C ILE A 99 2.38 -0.89 10.85
N CYS A 100 1.90 0.22 11.40
CA CYS A 100 2.09 1.57 10.87
C CYS A 100 3.31 2.25 11.53
N THR A 101 4.51 1.77 11.18
CA THR A 101 5.79 2.15 11.81
C THR A 101 6.23 3.59 11.56
N TYR A 102 5.55 4.36 10.69
CA TYR A 102 5.93 5.74 10.42
C TYR A 102 5.92 6.65 11.67
N HIS A 103 5.14 6.32 12.70
CA HIS A 103 5.13 7.03 13.98
C HIS A 103 6.54 7.20 14.59
N ILE A 104 7.49 6.31 14.29
CA ILE A 104 8.88 6.35 14.78
C ILE A 104 9.60 7.63 14.34
N ILE A 105 9.37 8.09 13.11
CA ILE A 105 10.07 9.24 12.50
C ILE A 105 9.12 10.39 12.16
N ARG A 106 7.83 10.24 12.47
CA ARG A 106 6.78 11.19 12.05
C ARG A 106 7.09 12.60 12.55
N ASP A 107 7.40 12.76 13.83
CA ASP A 107 7.56 14.09 14.41
C ASP A 107 8.80 14.81 13.84
N GLU A 108 9.91 14.08 13.67
CA GLU A 108 11.13 14.59 12.99
C GLU A 108 10.81 15.08 11.57
N VAL A 109 10.08 14.28 10.78
CA VAL A 109 9.65 14.72 9.44
C VAL A 109 8.79 15.98 9.52
N LEU A 110 7.78 16.01 10.38
CA LEU A 110 6.82 17.11 10.40
C LEU A 110 7.45 18.41 10.90
N THR A 111 8.50 18.35 11.71
CA THR A 111 9.29 19.53 12.09
C THR A 111 9.92 20.19 10.86
N THR A 112 10.41 19.40 9.89
CA THR A 112 11.08 19.93 8.69
C THR A 112 10.10 20.25 7.56
N TYR A 113 9.14 19.36 7.28
CA TYR A 113 8.28 19.44 6.09
C TYR A 113 6.84 19.86 6.39
N SER A 114 6.47 20.02 7.66
CA SER A 114 5.07 20.28 8.06
C SER A 114 4.13 19.27 7.39
N LYS A 115 3.09 19.71 6.66
CA LYS A 115 2.16 18.81 5.94
C LYS A 115 2.60 18.49 4.50
N ASP A 116 3.68 19.11 4.00
CA ASP A 116 4.18 18.92 2.62
C ASP A 116 5.17 17.74 2.52
N VAL A 117 4.71 16.56 2.96
CA VAL A 117 5.57 15.38 3.10
C VAL A 117 5.61 14.50 1.84
N LEU A 118 4.62 14.61 0.95
CA LEU A 118 4.50 13.80 -0.26
C LEU A 118 4.59 14.66 -1.51
N VAL A 119 5.39 14.19 -2.48
CA VAL A 119 5.39 14.70 -3.85
C VAL A 119 4.71 13.68 -4.74
N SER A 120 3.97 14.16 -5.74
CA SER A 120 3.36 13.33 -6.79
C SER A 120 3.63 13.95 -8.15
N LYS A 121 4.07 13.14 -9.10
CA LYS A 121 4.20 13.51 -10.51
C LYS A 121 3.65 12.38 -11.37
N THR A 122 2.87 12.72 -12.39
CA THR A 122 2.39 11.75 -13.37
C THR A 122 3.27 11.82 -14.60
N TYR A 123 3.73 10.66 -15.07
CA TYR A 123 4.43 10.50 -16.34
C TYR A 123 3.59 9.65 -17.27
N GLU A 124 3.62 9.97 -18.56
CA GLU A 124 3.02 9.14 -19.60
C GLU A 124 4.13 8.34 -20.28
N HIS A 125 3.93 7.03 -20.43
CA HIS A 125 4.83 6.19 -21.22
C HIS A 125 4.05 5.10 -21.94
N ASN A 126 4.12 5.11 -23.28
CA ASN A 126 3.36 4.21 -24.15
C ASN A 126 1.84 4.24 -23.85
N GLY A 127 1.28 5.44 -23.61
CA GLY A 127 -0.15 5.65 -23.31
C GLY A 127 -0.60 5.18 -21.92
N LEU A 128 0.33 4.82 -21.03
CA LEU A 128 0.04 4.47 -19.64
C LEU A 128 0.60 5.53 -18.69
N ASN A 129 -0.23 5.90 -17.71
CA ASN A 129 0.09 6.90 -16.70
C ASN A 129 0.73 6.25 -15.47
N TYR A 130 1.98 6.61 -15.21
CA TYR A 130 2.71 6.25 -14.00
C TYR A 130 2.60 7.38 -12.99
N ASN A 131 2.05 7.08 -11.81
CA ASN A 131 1.81 8.07 -10.78
C ASN A 131 2.90 8.02 -9.72
N PHE A 132 4.11 8.42 -10.13
CA PHE A 132 5.26 8.51 -9.24
C PHE A 132 4.93 9.35 -8.01
N LYS A 133 5.28 8.80 -6.86
CA LYS A 133 5.18 9.51 -5.58
C LYS A 133 6.40 9.20 -4.75
N TYR A 134 6.84 10.19 -3.99
CA TYR A 134 7.86 9.95 -2.98
C TYR A 134 7.62 10.79 -1.74
N HIS A 135 8.21 10.35 -0.64
CA HIS A 135 8.04 10.99 0.65
C HIS A 135 9.32 11.75 1.04
N ARG A 136 9.26 13.09 1.05
CA ARG A 136 10.42 13.98 1.24
C ARG A 136 11.23 13.62 2.49
N GLY A 137 10.57 13.59 3.65
CA GLY A 137 11.25 13.33 4.92
C GLY A 137 11.87 11.92 5.04
N LYS A 138 11.18 10.88 4.57
CA LYS A 138 11.72 9.51 4.58
C LYS A 138 12.93 9.37 3.68
N THR A 139 12.89 9.99 2.48
CA THR A 139 14.05 10.02 1.59
C THR A 139 15.24 10.68 2.27
N ASP A 140 15.03 11.81 2.95
CA ASP A 140 16.13 12.60 3.53
C ASP A 140 16.71 11.98 4.81
N ILE A 141 15.86 11.36 5.62
CA ILE A 141 16.27 10.71 6.88
C ILE A 141 16.88 9.32 6.63
N LEU A 142 16.29 8.52 5.73
CA LEU A 142 16.64 7.10 5.61
C LEU A 142 17.61 6.79 4.48
N CYS A 143 17.58 7.54 3.38
CA CYS A 143 18.37 7.21 2.19
C CYS A 143 19.82 7.66 2.36
N LYS A 144 20.67 6.76 2.86
CA LYS A 144 22.12 6.97 2.99
C LYS A 144 22.90 6.89 1.67
N TYR A 145 22.20 6.85 0.53
CA TYR A 145 22.77 6.76 -0.81
C TYR A 145 22.50 8.07 -1.55
N PRO A 146 23.47 9.01 -1.61
CA PRO A 146 23.26 10.32 -2.19
C PRO A 146 22.74 10.27 -3.63
N SER A 147 23.32 9.40 -4.46
CA SER A 147 22.89 9.22 -5.85
C SER A 147 21.44 8.74 -6.00
N LEU A 148 20.98 7.85 -5.12
CA LEU A 148 19.58 7.40 -5.12
C LEU A 148 18.64 8.51 -4.63
N ALA A 149 19.03 9.25 -3.59
CA ALA A 149 18.23 10.37 -3.10
C ALA A 149 18.11 11.48 -4.15
N GLU A 150 19.21 11.83 -4.82
CA GLU A 150 19.24 12.78 -5.92
C GLU A 150 18.42 12.30 -7.12
N TYR A 151 18.49 11.01 -7.44
CA TYR A 151 17.66 10.41 -8.49
C TYR A 151 16.17 10.57 -8.19
N VAL A 152 15.71 10.12 -7.02
CA VAL A 152 14.29 10.19 -6.61
C VAL A 152 13.79 11.62 -6.57
N LYS A 153 14.57 12.57 -6.04
CA LYS A 153 14.21 14.00 -6.03
C LYS A 153 14.26 14.61 -7.43
N GLY A 154 15.22 14.20 -8.25
CA GLY A 154 15.43 14.69 -9.61
C GLY A 154 14.25 14.41 -10.52
N LEU A 155 13.52 13.32 -10.28
CA LEU A 155 12.30 12.98 -11.02
C LEU A 155 11.24 14.08 -10.96
N GLU A 156 11.22 14.95 -9.94
CA GLU A 156 10.34 16.14 -9.91
C GLU A 156 10.48 17.02 -11.17
N ARG A 157 11.69 17.06 -11.75
CA ARG A 157 12.01 17.86 -12.94
C ARG A 157 11.63 17.18 -14.25
N GLY A 158 11.35 15.87 -14.23
CA GLY A 158 11.00 15.09 -15.42
C GLY A 158 11.76 13.77 -15.52
N CYS A 159 11.38 12.97 -16.52
CA CYS A 159 12.15 11.83 -16.99
C CYS A 159 12.92 12.23 -18.26
N PRO A 160 13.97 11.49 -18.67
CA PRO A 160 14.64 11.72 -19.94
C PRO A 160 13.69 11.59 -21.13
N GLU A 161 13.97 12.28 -22.24
CA GLU A 161 13.12 12.30 -23.45
C GLU A 161 12.88 10.90 -24.04
N PHE A 162 13.88 10.01 -23.99
CA PHE A 162 13.74 8.63 -24.47
C PHE A 162 12.80 7.77 -23.61
N PHE A 163 12.38 8.26 -22.44
CA PHE A 163 11.40 7.55 -21.63
C PHE A 163 10.03 7.47 -22.31
N GLU A 164 9.69 8.29 -23.30
CA GLU A 164 8.34 8.30 -23.88
C GLU A 164 8.14 7.26 -25.01
N ASN A 165 9.19 6.89 -25.75
CA ASN A 165 9.07 6.26 -27.08
C ASN A 165 9.61 4.83 -27.20
N ASP A 166 10.15 4.25 -26.14
CA ASP A 166 10.97 3.04 -26.23
C ASP A 166 10.35 1.76 -25.64
N ASN A 167 11.01 0.62 -25.91
CA ASN A 167 10.53 -0.71 -25.53
C ASN A 167 10.46 -0.90 -24.01
N ARG A 168 9.41 -1.58 -23.53
CA ARG A 168 9.27 -1.91 -22.11
C ARG A 168 10.20 -3.05 -21.71
N CYS A 169 10.78 -2.97 -20.51
CA CYS A 169 11.52 -4.08 -19.87
C CYS A 169 10.76 -5.41 -19.95
N SER A 170 9.43 -5.39 -19.83
CA SER A 170 8.59 -6.61 -19.85
C SER A 170 8.57 -7.36 -21.20
N GLN A 171 9.10 -6.77 -22.26
CA GLN A 171 9.23 -7.39 -23.58
C GLN A 171 10.56 -8.13 -23.76
N LEU A 172 11.54 -7.89 -22.88
CA LEU A 172 12.86 -8.53 -22.93
C LEU A 172 12.85 -9.84 -22.13
N LYS A 173 13.34 -10.92 -22.75
CA LYS A 173 13.53 -12.20 -22.06
C LYS A 173 14.94 -12.26 -21.48
N ILE A 174 15.09 -11.84 -20.24
CA ILE A 174 16.34 -11.96 -19.49
C ILE A 174 16.24 -13.17 -18.57
N THR A 175 17.21 -14.08 -18.63
CA THR A 175 17.29 -15.21 -17.69
C THR A 175 18.19 -14.79 -16.53
N ILE A 176 17.62 -14.65 -15.34
CA ILE A 176 18.36 -14.27 -14.13
C ILE A 176 18.40 -15.49 -13.20
N SER A 177 19.59 -15.80 -12.67
CA SER A 177 19.74 -16.81 -11.63
C SER A 177 19.51 -16.18 -10.26
N PHE A 178 18.49 -16.63 -9.53
CA PHE A 178 18.18 -16.16 -8.18
C PHE A 178 17.81 -17.32 -7.24
N LYS A 179 17.98 -17.10 -5.94
CA LYS A 179 17.54 -18.04 -4.90
C LYS A 179 16.22 -17.57 -4.32
N LYS A 180 15.15 -18.33 -4.55
CA LYS A 180 13.84 -18.06 -3.97
C LYS A 180 13.80 -18.41 -2.48
N SER A 181 13.14 -17.57 -1.70
CA SER A 181 12.76 -17.91 -0.32
C SER A 181 11.46 -17.20 0.05
N ASP A 182 10.58 -17.92 0.74
CA ASP A 182 9.35 -17.34 1.26
C ASP A 182 9.58 -16.72 2.64
N ARG A 183 9.03 -15.52 2.82
CA ARG A 183 9.11 -14.76 4.06
C ARG A 183 7.78 -14.05 4.30
N TYR A 184 7.30 -14.11 5.53
CA TYR A 184 6.23 -13.25 6.01
C TYR A 184 6.84 -12.15 6.86
N ASN A 185 6.66 -10.89 6.45
CA ASN A 185 7.29 -9.74 7.09
C ASN A 185 6.33 -8.53 7.16
N LEU A 186 6.83 -7.39 7.63
CA LEU A 186 6.04 -6.17 7.76
C LEU A 186 5.41 -5.70 6.44
N ALA A 187 6.09 -5.84 5.30
CA ALA A 187 5.51 -5.47 4.00
C ALA A 187 4.27 -6.34 3.68
N CYS A 188 4.30 -7.63 4.03
CA CYS A 188 3.13 -8.52 3.88
C CYS A 188 1.98 -8.06 4.79
N MET A 189 2.27 -7.67 6.04
CA MET A 189 1.27 -7.17 6.98
C MET A 189 0.65 -5.84 6.51
N LEU A 190 1.49 -4.89 6.07
CA LEU A 190 1.07 -3.61 5.50
C LEU A 190 0.17 -3.80 4.27
N ALA A 191 0.57 -4.65 3.32
CA ALA A 191 -0.22 -4.96 2.13
C ALA A 191 -1.57 -5.58 2.52
N GLY A 192 -1.56 -6.58 3.40
CA GLY A 192 -2.78 -7.22 3.91
C GLY A 192 -3.72 -6.24 4.61
N PHE A 193 -3.17 -5.29 5.36
CA PHE A 193 -3.95 -4.24 6.03
C PHE A 193 -4.56 -3.26 5.04
N ALA A 194 -3.76 -2.73 4.10
CA ALA A 194 -4.19 -1.79 3.07
C ALA A 194 -5.32 -2.38 2.21
N LEU A 195 -5.15 -3.63 1.76
CA LEU A 195 -6.11 -4.35 0.92
C LEU A 195 -7.50 -4.51 1.56
N LYS A 196 -7.62 -4.43 2.88
CA LYS A 196 -8.92 -4.43 3.54
C LYS A 196 -9.77 -3.23 3.12
N SER A 197 -9.13 -2.11 2.78
CA SER A 197 -9.81 -0.87 2.34
C SER A 197 -10.08 -0.79 0.84
N ALA A 198 -9.44 -1.64 0.03
CA ALA A 198 -9.66 -1.68 -1.42
C ALA A 198 -11.11 -2.12 -1.74
N ARG A 199 -11.76 -1.38 -2.65
CA ARG A 199 -13.15 -1.62 -3.04
C ARG A 199 -13.29 -2.63 -4.17
N ASN A 200 -12.33 -2.62 -5.08
CA ASN A 200 -12.29 -3.47 -6.27
C ASN A 200 -10.84 -3.83 -6.62
N ASN A 201 -10.67 -4.75 -7.57
CA ASN A 201 -9.34 -5.22 -7.97
C ASN A 201 -8.46 -4.14 -8.61
N LYS A 202 -9.07 -3.17 -9.32
CA LYS A 202 -8.34 -2.11 -10.01
C LYS A 202 -7.64 -1.15 -9.04
N GLU A 203 -8.19 -0.97 -7.84
CA GLU A 203 -7.65 -0.08 -6.81
C GLU A 203 -6.61 -0.75 -5.90
N ARG A 204 -6.42 -2.08 -5.98
CA ARG A 204 -5.58 -2.81 -5.01
C ARG A 204 -4.14 -2.30 -4.99
N HIS A 205 -3.59 -2.03 -6.17
CA HIS A 205 -2.21 -1.59 -6.34
C HIS A 205 -1.99 -0.22 -5.69
N SER A 206 -2.72 0.80 -6.16
CA SER A 206 -2.60 2.17 -5.67
C SER A 206 -2.94 2.32 -4.18
N VAL A 207 -3.86 1.50 -3.66
CA VAL A 207 -4.17 1.46 -2.22
C VAL A 207 -2.99 0.94 -1.41
N VAL A 208 -2.32 -0.13 -1.86
CA VAL A 208 -1.15 -0.70 -1.17
C VAL A 208 0.01 0.28 -1.18
N GLU A 209 0.36 0.81 -2.35
CA GLU A 209 1.45 1.77 -2.52
C GLU A 209 1.25 3.03 -1.68
N THR A 210 0.09 3.68 -1.82
CA THR A 210 -0.22 4.91 -1.07
C THR A 210 -0.23 4.63 0.42
N PHE A 211 -0.73 3.48 0.85
CA PHE A 211 -0.76 3.12 2.27
C PHE A 211 0.65 2.89 2.82
N MET A 212 1.51 2.15 2.10
CA MET A 212 2.90 1.94 2.53
C MET A 212 3.67 3.28 2.53
N LEU A 213 3.57 4.06 1.46
CA LEU A 213 4.26 5.35 1.36
C LEU A 213 3.89 6.33 2.47
N ILE A 214 2.66 6.27 3.00
CA ILE A 214 2.24 7.12 4.12
C ILE A 214 2.62 6.49 5.47
N ASN A 215 2.33 5.21 5.69
CA ASN A 215 2.27 4.62 7.04
C ASN A 215 3.45 3.73 7.42
N ASP A 216 4.24 3.27 6.45
CA ASP A 216 5.46 2.52 6.71
C ASP A 216 6.64 3.48 6.85
N SER A 217 7.48 3.30 7.87
CA SER A 217 8.68 4.12 8.01
C SER A 217 9.64 3.93 6.84
N SER A 218 9.75 2.72 6.29
CA SER A 218 10.80 2.39 5.32
C SER A 218 10.51 2.73 3.86
N THR A 219 9.24 2.96 3.49
CA THR A 219 8.83 3.18 2.10
C THR A 219 9.08 4.64 1.71
N ILE A 220 10.02 4.86 0.79
CA ILE A 220 10.45 6.21 0.38
C ILE A 220 9.78 6.68 -0.92
N ALA A 221 9.43 5.76 -1.83
CA ALA A 221 8.84 6.10 -3.11
C ALA A 221 7.99 4.95 -3.69
N CYS A 222 7.07 5.31 -4.58
CA CYS A 222 6.23 4.39 -5.34
C CYS A 222 6.17 4.80 -6.81
N GLU A 223 5.89 3.85 -7.70
CA GLU A 223 5.81 4.05 -9.15
C GLU A 223 7.05 4.76 -9.70
N VAL A 224 8.24 4.36 -9.23
CA VAL A 224 9.52 5.02 -9.54
C VAL A 224 9.93 4.64 -10.96
N PRO A 225 9.92 5.58 -11.93
CA PRO A 225 10.39 5.30 -13.27
C PRO A 225 11.84 4.84 -13.23
N VAL A 226 12.20 3.88 -14.09
CA VAL A 226 13.58 3.44 -14.28
C VAL A 226 13.85 3.23 -15.75
N TRP A 227 15.10 3.44 -16.16
CA TRP A 227 15.49 3.30 -17.54
C TRP A 227 16.96 2.92 -17.69
N PHE A 228 17.28 2.30 -18.82
CA PHE A 228 18.61 1.89 -19.20
C PHE A 228 18.78 2.04 -20.71
N TRP A 229 19.97 2.47 -21.16
CA TRP A 229 20.31 2.55 -22.58
C TRP A 229 21.23 1.38 -22.95
N GLU A 230 20.74 0.47 -23.78
CA GLU A 230 21.55 -0.64 -24.29
C GLU A 230 22.34 -0.18 -25.51
N LYS A 231 23.61 0.16 -25.28
CA LYS A 231 24.51 0.73 -26.30
C LYS A 231 24.67 -0.16 -27.53
N ASN A 232 24.62 -1.48 -27.38
CA ASN A 232 24.84 -2.39 -28.51
C ASN A 232 23.63 -2.52 -29.43
N LEU A 233 22.44 -2.22 -28.91
CA LEU A 233 21.18 -2.29 -29.64
C LEU A 233 20.68 -0.91 -30.04
N ASP A 234 21.27 0.15 -29.47
CA ASP A 234 20.84 1.54 -29.62
C ASP A 234 19.36 1.73 -29.26
N VAL A 235 18.94 1.08 -28.17
CA VAL A 235 17.56 1.15 -27.66
C VAL A 235 17.53 1.57 -26.21
N GLY A 236 16.56 2.42 -25.87
CA GLY A 236 16.13 2.65 -24.50
C GLY A 236 15.27 1.50 -24.01
N ILE A 237 15.47 1.13 -22.75
CA ILE A 237 14.66 0.16 -22.05
C ILE A 237 14.09 0.86 -20.83
N CYS A 238 12.76 0.91 -20.74
CA CYS A 238 12.05 1.63 -19.68
C CYS A 238 11.17 0.72 -18.83
N GLY A 239 11.00 1.10 -17.57
CA GLY A 239 10.17 0.40 -16.60
C GLY A 239 9.83 1.29 -15.40
N HIS A 240 9.30 0.66 -14.36
CA HIS A 240 9.05 1.30 -13.07
C HIS A 240 9.27 0.30 -11.95
N ILE A 241 9.46 0.83 -10.75
CA ILE A 241 9.48 0.08 -9.50
C ILE A 241 8.21 0.48 -8.72
N ASP A 242 7.32 -0.47 -8.45
CA ASP A 242 6.07 -0.21 -7.71
C ASP A 242 6.36 0.44 -6.35
N ILE A 243 7.27 -0.15 -5.56
CA ILE A 243 7.56 0.30 -4.20
C ILE A 243 9.06 0.23 -3.92
N LEU A 244 9.64 1.36 -3.51
CA LEU A 244 11.04 1.49 -3.11
C LEU A 244 11.15 1.70 -1.60
N GLN A 245 11.92 0.84 -0.94
CA GLN A 245 12.12 0.85 0.51
C GLN A 245 13.59 0.94 0.89
N ILE A 246 13.87 1.64 2.00
CA ILE A 246 15.17 1.62 2.67
C ILE A 246 15.00 0.98 4.05
N ARG A 247 15.60 -0.20 4.26
CA ARG A 247 15.54 -0.93 5.53
C ARG A 247 16.92 -1.35 5.96
N ASN A 248 17.30 -0.99 7.19
CA ASN A 248 18.60 -1.34 7.77
C ASN A 248 19.78 -0.97 6.84
N GLY A 249 19.70 0.21 6.22
CA GLY A 249 20.71 0.70 5.29
C GLY A 249 20.82 -0.09 3.98
N LYS A 250 19.81 -0.90 3.61
CA LYS A 250 19.75 -1.61 2.33
C LYS A 250 18.55 -1.14 1.50
N ILE A 251 18.69 -1.22 0.19
CA ILE A 251 17.64 -0.92 -0.79
C ILE A 251 16.79 -2.17 -1.00
N TYR A 252 15.48 -2.03 -0.92
CA TYR A 252 14.51 -3.06 -1.24
C TYR A 252 13.60 -2.56 -2.36
N ILE A 253 13.49 -3.35 -3.41
CA ILE A 253 12.58 -3.16 -4.54
C ILE A 253 11.46 -4.17 -4.36
N LEU A 254 10.23 -3.68 -4.32
CA LEU A 254 9.04 -4.50 -4.13
C LEU A 254 8.14 -4.29 -5.35
N ASP A 255 7.65 -5.40 -5.89
CA ASP A 255 6.65 -5.46 -6.93
C ASP A 255 5.41 -6.15 -6.35
N PHE A 256 4.27 -5.44 -6.35
CA PHE A 256 3.05 -5.92 -5.71
C PHE A 256 2.15 -6.63 -6.73
N LYS A 257 2.11 -7.97 -6.65
CA LYS A 257 1.14 -8.78 -7.41
C LYS A 257 0.03 -9.35 -6.52
N PRO A 258 -1.24 -9.05 -6.79
CA PRO A 258 -2.37 -9.51 -6.00
C PRO A 258 -2.55 -11.03 -5.97
N ASP A 259 -2.01 -11.74 -6.97
CA ASP A 259 -2.06 -13.20 -7.16
C ASP A 259 -0.67 -13.78 -7.46
N ALA A 260 0.38 -13.28 -6.79
CA ALA A 260 1.78 -13.65 -7.03
C ALA A 260 2.05 -15.16 -7.08
N ILE A 261 1.27 -15.96 -6.35
CA ILE A 261 1.36 -17.44 -6.34
C ILE A 261 1.14 -18.05 -7.73
N ARG A 262 0.41 -17.36 -8.62
CA ARG A 262 0.07 -17.83 -9.98
C ARG A 262 0.91 -17.20 -11.08
N GLU A 263 1.78 -16.25 -10.73
CA GLU A 263 2.59 -15.53 -11.70
C GLU A 263 3.82 -16.35 -12.12
N ASN A 264 4.30 -16.10 -13.34
CA ASN A 264 5.53 -16.70 -13.82
C ASN A 264 6.72 -15.99 -13.16
N GLU A 265 7.61 -16.74 -12.51
CA GLU A 265 8.74 -16.20 -11.75
C GLU A 265 9.71 -15.36 -12.61
N ASN A 266 9.80 -15.61 -13.92
CA ASN A 266 10.62 -14.81 -14.83
C ASN A 266 9.91 -13.52 -15.32
N LYS A 267 8.67 -13.28 -14.89
CA LYS A 267 7.88 -12.08 -15.20
C LYS A 267 7.67 -11.16 -13.99
N VAL A 268 8.14 -11.58 -12.81
CA VAL A 268 8.02 -10.88 -11.52
C VAL A 268 9.37 -10.28 -11.15
#